data_AF-A0AAN9YJM3-F1
#
_entry.id   AF-A0AAN9YJM3-F1
#
_cell.length_a   1.000
_cell.length_b   1.000
_cell.length_c   1.000
_cell.angle_alpha   90.00
_cell.angle_beta   90.00
_cell.angle_gamma   90.00
#
_symmetry.space_group_name_H-M   'P 1'
#
loop_
_entity.id
_entity.type
_entity.pdbx_description
1 polymer ?
#
loop_
_entity_poly.entity_id
_entity_poly.type
_entity_poly.pdbx_seq_one_letter_code
_entity_poly.pdbx_strand_id
1 'polypeptide(L)'
;MMTDTSPRLVTSALKSGYRFLTLLTSAHDPSSAQHASVVSFLRDRQSRFPPPDQPKRVEPQTKSVRLAEVPLLTKVSGPNEKPIYKSTIRPLPLSQLSGGTRKIPVLEEANGGIPFLRIGKPQSHYLGSYIHRKSARRQQQIALMQELHEEARVDAQQEDVWEEELMRLATEEGVTLEGYGGLREKYNGGPYEQAVKIGIKYVSQRLTEELEDMQARAVAMLDIVDEEKRLAEAEDKERKRMKRWERNVRRRKKPRGRKKDEEQTALDNHGQEEGDS
;
A
#
# COMPACT_ATOMS: atom_id res chain seq x y z
N MET A 1 22.85 -34.95 16.96
CA MET A 1 22.82 -36.38 16.62
C MET A 1 22.71 -36.47 15.11
N MET A 2 23.79 -36.86 14.44
CA MET A 2 23.78 -37.11 12.99
C MET A 2 23.07 -38.44 12.74
N THR A 3 22.05 -38.44 11.89
CA THR A 3 21.36 -39.65 11.46
C THR A 3 22.26 -40.41 10.49
N ASP A 4 22.92 -41.47 10.97
CA ASP A 4 23.69 -42.39 10.14
C ASP A 4 22.78 -43.07 9.10
N THR A 5 22.77 -42.55 7.87
CA THR A 5 22.17 -43.23 6.73
C THR A 5 23.07 -44.37 6.32
N SER A 6 22.60 -45.63 6.47
CA SER A 6 23.44 -46.78 6.13
C SER A 6 23.86 -46.74 4.65
N PRO A 7 25.14 -47.01 4.31
CA PRO A 7 25.62 -46.98 2.92
C PRO A 7 24.82 -47.90 1.98
N ARG A 8 24.24 -48.98 2.51
CA ARG A 8 23.35 -49.88 1.77
C ARG A 8 22.03 -49.21 1.36
N LEU A 9 21.47 -48.36 2.22
CA LEU A 9 20.28 -47.59 1.88
C LEU A 9 20.59 -46.59 0.77
N VAL A 10 21.72 -45.87 0.86
CA VAL A 10 22.16 -44.90 -0.14
C VAL A 10 22.39 -45.56 -1.51
N THR A 11 23.13 -46.66 -1.56
CA THR A 11 23.38 -47.40 -2.81
C THR A 11 22.09 -47.97 -3.42
N SER A 12 21.17 -48.46 -2.59
CA SER A 12 19.88 -48.97 -3.07
C SER A 12 19.00 -47.85 -3.64
N ALA A 13 18.97 -46.68 -2.99
CA ALA A 13 18.22 -45.50 -3.43
C ALA A 13 18.82 -44.88 -4.71
N LEU A 14 20.14 -44.82 -4.82
CA LEU A 14 20.80 -44.38 -6.05
C LEU A 14 20.50 -45.35 -7.21
N LYS A 15 20.61 -46.66 -6.97
CA LYS A 15 20.33 -47.68 -7.98
C LYS A 15 18.87 -47.63 -8.46
N SER A 16 17.92 -47.39 -7.57
CA SER A 16 16.53 -47.19 -7.96
C SER A 16 16.34 -45.87 -8.72
N GLY A 17 16.95 -44.77 -8.26
CA GLY A 17 16.92 -43.47 -8.92
C GLY A 17 17.44 -43.53 -10.37
N TYR A 18 18.59 -44.16 -10.60
CA TYR A 18 19.13 -44.34 -11.96
C TYR A 18 18.23 -45.22 -12.83
N ARG A 19 17.59 -46.26 -12.28
CA ARG A 19 16.61 -47.06 -13.02
C ARG A 19 15.39 -46.25 -13.44
N PHE A 20 14.90 -45.36 -12.58
CA PHE A 20 13.80 -44.46 -12.92
C PHE A 20 14.21 -43.48 -14.02
N LEU A 21 15.42 -42.90 -13.94
CA LEU A 21 15.93 -42.04 -15.01
C LEU A 21 15.98 -42.79 -16.34
N THR A 22 16.56 -43.98 -16.39
CA THR A 22 16.60 -44.79 -17.62
C THR A 22 15.20 -45.08 -18.16
N LEU A 23 14.25 -45.43 -17.27
CA LEU A 23 12.86 -45.66 -17.68
C LEU A 23 12.24 -44.39 -18.28
N LEU A 24 12.41 -43.24 -17.65
CA LEU A 24 11.86 -41.95 -18.12
C LEU A 24 12.52 -41.49 -19.42
N THR A 25 13.83 -41.69 -19.58
CA THR A 25 14.55 -41.39 -20.82
C THR A 25 14.02 -42.27 -21.96
N SER A 26 13.85 -43.57 -21.74
CA SER A 26 13.26 -44.47 -22.74
C SER A 26 11.77 -44.20 -23.02
N ALA A 27 11.04 -43.70 -22.02
CA ALA A 27 9.64 -43.30 -22.16
C ALA A 27 9.45 -41.95 -22.90
N HIS A 28 10.54 -41.26 -23.27
CA HIS A 28 10.45 -40.04 -24.09
C HIS A 28 9.93 -40.34 -25.50
N ASP A 29 10.26 -41.50 -26.06
CA ASP A 29 9.75 -41.94 -27.36
C ASP A 29 8.32 -42.47 -27.21
N PRO A 30 7.32 -41.87 -27.88
CA PRO A 30 5.92 -42.27 -27.77
C PRO A 30 5.65 -43.70 -28.26
N SER A 31 6.56 -44.27 -29.08
CA SER A 31 6.46 -45.64 -29.59
C SER A 31 7.02 -46.70 -28.64
N SER A 32 7.69 -46.29 -27.55
CA SER A 32 8.32 -47.23 -26.63
C SER A 32 7.32 -47.90 -25.68
N ALA A 33 7.62 -49.14 -25.29
CA ALA A 33 6.81 -49.87 -24.32
C ALA A 33 6.82 -49.19 -22.93
N GLN A 34 7.92 -48.50 -22.59
CA GLN A 34 8.10 -47.76 -21.35
C GLN A 34 7.15 -46.55 -21.30
N HIS A 35 6.96 -45.84 -22.42
CA HIS A 35 5.99 -44.76 -22.53
C HIS A 35 4.56 -45.25 -22.26
N ALA A 36 4.17 -46.37 -22.90
CA ALA A 36 2.85 -46.97 -22.66
C ALA A 36 2.64 -47.37 -21.18
N SER A 37 3.67 -47.91 -20.51
CA SER A 37 3.61 -48.28 -19.10
C SER A 37 3.50 -47.06 -18.17
N VAL A 38 4.16 -45.95 -18.47
CA VAL A 38 4.06 -44.72 -17.66
C VAL A 38 2.66 -44.11 -17.82
N VAL A 39 2.15 -44.03 -19.05
CA VAL A 39 0.83 -43.47 -19.33
C VAL A 39 -0.29 -44.30 -18.69
N SER A 40 -0.20 -45.64 -18.75
CA SER A 40 -1.18 -46.52 -18.10
C SER A 40 -1.17 -46.36 -16.58
N PHE A 41 0.01 -46.25 -15.97
CA PHE A 41 0.15 -45.98 -14.54
C PHE A 41 -0.43 -44.62 -14.13
N LEU A 42 -0.20 -43.57 -14.91
CA LEU A 42 -0.76 -42.23 -14.64
C LEU A 42 -2.30 -42.24 -14.75
N ARG A 43 -2.85 -42.93 -15.74
CA ARG A 43 -4.31 -43.07 -15.90
C ARG A 43 -4.95 -43.87 -14.76
N ASP A 44 -4.35 -44.98 -14.33
CA ASP A 44 -4.81 -45.75 -13.17
C ASP A 44 -4.70 -44.94 -11.87
N ARG A 45 -3.65 -44.13 -11.71
CA ARG A 45 -3.53 -43.24 -10.55
C ARG A 45 -4.57 -42.13 -10.56
N GLN A 46 -4.85 -41.55 -11.72
CA GLN A 46 -5.87 -40.49 -11.88
C GLN A 46 -7.29 -41.01 -11.64
N SER A 47 -7.58 -42.28 -11.98
CA SER A 47 -8.87 -42.89 -11.68
C SER A 47 -9.04 -43.24 -10.20
N ARG A 48 -7.97 -43.70 -9.53
CA ARG A 48 -7.98 -44.02 -8.09
C ARG A 48 -7.97 -42.79 -7.19
N PHE A 49 -7.29 -41.73 -7.63
CA PHE A 49 -7.20 -40.46 -6.93
C PHE A 49 -7.65 -39.35 -7.88
N PRO A 50 -8.97 -39.22 -8.12
CA PRO A 50 -9.47 -38.11 -8.88
C PRO A 50 -8.99 -36.81 -8.22
N PRO A 51 -8.59 -35.79 -9.00
CA PRO A 51 -8.28 -34.48 -8.45
C PRO A 51 -9.45 -34.06 -7.56
N PRO A 52 -9.20 -33.53 -6.35
CA PRO A 52 -10.29 -32.98 -5.55
C PRO A 52 -11.04 -31.98 -6.42
N ASP A 53 -12.37 -32.09 -6.42
CA ASP A 53 -13.25 -31.17 -7.16
C ASP A 53 -12.83 -29.76 -6.73
N GLN A 54 -12.07 -29.08 -7.58
CA GLN A 54 -11.61 -27.74 -7.24
C GLN A 54 -12.88 -26.95 -7.07
N PRO A 55 -13.15 -26.35 -5.89
CA PRO A 55 -14.34 -25.54 -5.74
C PRO A 55 -14.28 -24.54 -6.88
N LYS A 56 -15.27 -24.60 -7.79
CA LYS A 56 -15.38 -23.66 -8.91
C LYS A 56 -15.13 -22.31 -8.27
N ARG A 57 -14.00 -21.69 -8.60
CA ARG A 57 -13.58 -20.43 -8.01
C ARG A 57 -14.72 -19.49 -8.28
N VAL A 58 -15.60 -19.30 -7.29
CA VAL A 58 -16.64 -18.29 -7.36
C VAL A 58 -15.81 -17.04 -7.42
N GLU A 59 -15.68 -16.48 -8.62
CA GLU A 59 -15.03 -15.19 -8.79
C GLU A 59 -15.71 -14.30 -7.76
N PRO A 60 -14.97 -13.82 -6.74
CA PRO A 60 -15.58 -13.03 -5.70
C PRO A 60 -16.28 -11.91 -6.45
N GLN A 61 -17.62 -11.84 -6.34
CA GLN A 61 -18.39 -10.75 -6.92
C GLN A 61 -17.64 -9.49 -6.52
N THR A 62 -16.98 -8.88 -7.49
CA THR A 62 -16.00 -7.84 -7.22
C THR A 62 -16.81 -6.76 -6.55
N LYS A 63 -16.65 -6.63 -5.22
CA LYS A 63 -17.30 -5.58 -4.44
C LYS A 63 -17.00 -4.33 -5.23
N SER A 64 -18.04 -3.76 -5.83
CA SER A 64 -17.90 -2.70 -6.83
C SER A 64 -16.89 -1.72 -6.29
N VAL A 65 -15.73 -1.65 -6.96
CA VAL A 65 -14.70 -0.69 -6.61
C VAL A 65 -15.38 0.63 -6.89
N ARG A 66 -15.91 1.28 -5.85
CA ARG A 66 -16.45 2.62 -5.94
C ARG A 66 -15.25 3.51 -6.21
N LEU A 67 -14.89 3.60 -7.49
CA LEU A 67 -13.96 4.61 -7.97
C LEU A 67 -14.59 5.92 -7.56
N ALA A 68 -13.94 6.65 -6.66
CA ALA A 68 -14.31 8.03 -6.46
C ALA A 68 -14.19 8.70 -7.83
N GLU A 69 -15.27 9.33 -8.30
CA GLU A 69 -15.33 9.95 -9.63
C GLU A 69 -14.19 10.96 -9.84
N VAL A 70 -13.69 11.55 -8.75
CA VAL A 70 -12.57 12.49 -8.74
C VAL A 70 -11.58 12.12 -7.63
N PRO A 71 -10.26 12.07 -7.91
CA PRO A 71 -9.24 11.86 -6.89
C PRO A 71 -9.03 13.12 -6.05
N LEU A 72 -8.71 12.93 -4.76
CA LEU A 72 -8.44 14.03 -3.83
C LEU A 72 -7.30 14.94 -4.29
N LEU A 73 -6.24 14.34 -4.83
CA LEU A 73 -5.06 15.02 -5.34
C LEU A 73 -4.88 14.69 -6.83
N THR A 74 -4.60 15.70 -7.64
CA THR A 74 -4.23 15.57 -9.06
C THR A 74 -2.77 15.99 -9.24
N LYS A 75 -2.03 15.22 -10.06
CA LYS A 75 -0.64 15.56 -10.41
C LYS A 75 -0.69 16.67 -11.46
N VAL A 76 -0.02 17.79 -11.19
CA VAL A 76 -0.01 18.98 -12.05
C VAL A 76 1.31 19.13 -12.81
N SER A 77 2.38 18.55 -12.28
CA SER A 77 3.71 18.49 -12.91
C SER A 77 3.71 17.61 -14.17
N GLY A 78 4.56 17.96 -15.14
CA GLY A 78 4.72 17.20 -16.40
C GLY A 78 5.31 15.79 -16.22
N PRO A 79 5.38 15.00 -17.32
CA PRO A 79 5.81 13.59 -17.30
C PRO A 79 7.21 13.33 -16.73
N ASN A 80 8.13 14.30 -16.82
CA ASN A 80 9.53 14.17 -16.37
C ASN A 80 9.93 15.24 -15.33
N GLU A 81 8.95 15.89 -14.72
CA GLU A 81 9.20 16.89 -13.68
C GLU A 81 8.99 16.29 -12.31
N LYS A 82 9.62 16.91 -11.29
CA LYS A 82 9.37 16.56 -9.89
C LYS A 82 7.87 16.58 -9.62
N PRO A 83 7.32 15.57 -8.94
CA PRO A 83 5.89 15.48 -8.72
C PRO A 83 5.40 16.70 -7.94
N ILE A 84 4.36 17.36 -8.45
CA ILE A 84 3.65 18.42 -7.74
C ILE A 84 2.17 18.07 -7.76
N TYR A 85 1.55 18.08 -6.59
CA TYR A 85 0.14 17.76 -6.41
C TYR A 85 -0.65 19.01 -6.02
N LYS A 86 -1.89 19.08 -6.47
CA LYS A 86 -2.88 20.05 -5.98
C LYS A 86 -4.16 19.34 -5.59
N SER A 87 -4.89 19.92 -4.64
CA SER A 87 -6.21 19.40 -4.27
C SER A 87 -7.22 19.67 -5.37
N THR A 88 -8.02 18.66 -5.71
CA THR A 88 -9.10 18.79 -6.69
C THR A 88 -10.45 19.05 -6.01
N ILE A 89 -10.61 18.57 -4.77
CA ILE A 89 -11.90 18.51 -4.07
C ILE A 89 -11.97 19.48 -2.89
N ARG A 90 -10.83 19.76 -2.24
CA ARG A 90 -10.80 20.54 -1.00
C ARG A 90 -10.12 21.90 -1.22
N PRO A 91 -10.54 22.95 -0.50
CA PRO A 91 -11.55 22.96 0.58
C PRO A 91 -13.01 22.88 0.08
N LEU A 92 -13.89 22.23 0.85
CA LEU A 92 -15.33 22.17 0.53
C LEU A 92 -16.04 23.47 0.96
N PRO A 93 -17.06 23.95 0.24
CA PRO A 93 -17.91 25.06 0.69
C PRO A 93 -18.78 24.64 1.88
N LEU A 94 -19.15 25.61 2.73
CA LEU A 94 -19.98 25.40 3.93
C LEU A 94 -21.27 24.63 3.68
N SER A 95 -21.92 24.86 2.54
CA SER A 95 -23.18 24.20 2.16
C SER A 95 -23.05 22.70 1.95
N GLN A 96 -21.84 22.22 1.61
CA GLN A 96 -21.55 20.80 1.39
C GLN A 96 -20.99 20.11 2.65
N LEU A 97 -20.77 20.85 3.75
CA LEU A 97 -20.27 20.28 4.99
C LEU A 97 -21.41 19.69 5.83
N SER A 98 -21.28 18.40 6.16
CA SER A 98 -22.19 17.73 7.09
C SER A 98 -22.04 18.32 8.51
N GLY A 99 -23.12 18.89 9.04
CA GLY A 99 -23.18 19.43 10.41
C GLY A 99 -22.82 20.91 10.59
N GLY A 100 -22.74 21.68 9.50
CA GLY A 100 -22.61 23.16 9.54
C GLY A 100 -21.34 23.68 10.23
N THR A 101 -20.35 22.82 10.45
CA THR A 101 -19.08 23.14 11.10
C THR A 101 -17.95 22.44 10.38
N ARG A 102 -16.96 23.21 9.93
CA ARG A 102 -15.76 22.68 9.30
C ARG A 102 -14.92 21.91 10.30
N LYS A 103 -14.62 20.66 9.96
CA LYS A 103 -13.67 19.82 10.69
C LYS A 103 -12.35 19.82 9.92
N ILE A 104 -11.28 20.23 10.59
CA ILE A 104 -9.95 20.29 10.00
C ILE A 104 -9.42 18.85 9.90
N PRO A 105 -9.09 18.35 8.69
CA PRO A 105 -8.42 17.06 8.54
C PRO A 105 -7.07 17.05 9.25
N VAL A 106 -6.64 15.88 9.73
CA VAL A 106 -5.31 15.72 10.32
C VAL A 106 -4.42 14.98 9.33
N LEU A 107 -3.27 15.55 9.00
CA LEU A 107 -2.24 14.84 8.27
C LEU A 107 -1.54 13.86 9.21
N GLU A 108 -1.57 12.59 8.84
CA GLU A 108 -0.85 11.53 9.55
C GLU A 108 0.07 10.78 8.59
N GLU A 109 1.13 10.24 9.16
CA GLU A 109 2.05 9.36 8.48
C GLU A 109 1.84 7.94 9.02
N ALA A 110 1.62 6.99 8.11
CA ALA A 110 1.55 5.58 8.48
C ALA A 110 2.94 4.93 8.49
N ASN A 111 3.04 3.75 9.10
CA ASN A 111 4.26 2.93 9.07
C ASN A 111 4.78 2.79 7.62
N GLY A 112 6.03 3.18 7.40
CA GLY A 112 6.67 3.15 6.08
C GLY A 112 6.63 4.47 5.31
N GLY A 113 6.27 5.59 5.95
CA GLY A 113 6.43 6.92 5.36
C GLY A 113 5.29 7.37 4.45
N ILE A 114 4.12 6.75 4.55
CA ILE A 114 2.99 7.01 3.66
C ILE A 114 2.11 8.11 4.27
N PRO A 115 2.05 9.32 3.68
CA PRO A 115 1.19 10.40 4.16
C PRO A 115 -0.26 10.16 3.75
N PHE A 116 -1.18 10.41 4.68
CA PHE A 116 -2.61 10.40 4.39
C PHE A 116 -3.37 11.43 5.24
N LEU A 117 -4.48 11.93 4.69
CA LEU A 117 -5.38 12.81 5.42
C LEU A 117 -6.47 12.01 6.14
N ARG A 118 -6.52 12.14 7.46
CA ARG A 118 -7.61 11.63 8.28
C ARG A 118 -8.70 12.68 8.44
N ILE A 119 -9.77 12.50 7.66
CA ILE A 119 -10.93 13.41 7.63
C ILE A 119 -11.86 13.20 8.85
N GLY A 120 -11.96 11.98 9.37
CA GLY A 120 -12.86 11.64 10.47
C GLY A 120 -12.45 10.35 11.22
N LYS A 121 -13.13 10.09 12.35
CA LYS A 121 -13.02 8.87 13.14
C LYS A 121 -14.35 8.08 13.11
N PRO A 122 -14.34 6.75 12.93
CA PRO A 122 -13.18 5.89 12.63
C PRO A 122 -12.64 6.11 11.19
N GLN A 123 -11.38 5.73 10.95
CA GLN A 123 -10.80 5.76 9.59
C GLN A 123 -11.56 4.79 8.68
N SER A 124 -11.69 5.10 7.38
CA SER A 124 -12.31 4.17 6.45
C SER A 124 -11.47 2.90 6.31
N HIS A 125 -12.13 1.75 6.39
CA HIS A 125 -11.47 0.44 6.26
C HIS A 125 -10.70 0.30 4.94
N TYR A 126 -11.23 0.89 3.86
CA TYR A 126 -10.57 0.89 2.55
C TYR A 126 -9.22 1.62 2.59
N LEU A 127 -9.16 2.80 3.21
CA LEU A 127 -7.93 3.57 3.33
C LEU A 127 -6.90 2.83 4.18
N GLY A 128 -7.31 2.27 5.33
CA GLY A 128 -6.43 1.45 6.16
C GLY A 128 -5.86 0.26 5.41
N SER A 129 -6.71 -0.51 4.72
CA SER A 129 -6.28 -1.65 3.89
C SER A 129 -5.32 -1.25 2.77
N TYR A 130 -5.55 -0.10 2.12
CA TYR A 130 -4.67 0.42 1.09
C TYR A 130 -3.30 0.79 1.65
N ILE A 131 -3.27 1.51 2.78
CA ILE A 131 -2.03 1.89 3.48
C ILE A 131 -1.23 0.66 3.85
N HIS A 132 -1.85 -0.36 4.45
CA HIS A 132 -1.17 -1.60 4.79
C HIS A 132 -0.56 -2.30 3.58
N ARG A 133 -1.31 -2.44 2.47
CA ARG A 133 -0.78 -3.04 1.25
C ARG A 133 0.37 -2.24 0.65
N LYS A 134 0.28 -0.91 0.67
CA LYS A 134 1.33 -0.04 0.13
C LYS A 134 2.59 -0.11 1.01
N SER A 135 2.44 -0.08 2.33
CA SER A 135 3.53 -0.23 3.29
C SER A 135 4.22 -1.59 3.15
N ALA A 136 3.45 -2.68 3.04
CA ALA A 136 4.01 -4.02 2.82
C ALA A 136 4.80 -4.12 1.51
N ARG A 137 4.29 -3.54 0.41
CA ARG A 137 5.00 -3.52 -0.88
C ARG A 137 6.32 -2.76 -0.79
N ARG A 138 6.33 -1.61 -0.11
CA ARG A 138 7.54 -0.83 0.11
C ARG A 138 8.55 -1.60 0.96
N GLN A 139 8.10 -2.26 2.02
CA GLN A 139 8.97 -3.10 2.84
C GLN A 139 9.63 -4.23 2.03
N GLN A 140 8.88 -4.86 1.11
CA GLN A 140 9.44 -5.87 0.21
C GLN A 140 10.52 -5.29 -0.72
N GLN A 141 10.34 -4.08 -1.23
CA GLN A 141 11.35 -3.42 -2.06
C GLN A 141 12.60 -3.05 -1.27
N ILE A 142 12.44 -2.57 -0.03
CA ILE A 142 13.56 -2.28 0.87
C ILE A 142 14.32 -3.56 1.20
N ALA A 143 13.62 -4.64 1.53
CA ALA A 143 14.23 -5.94 1.80
C ALA A 143 15.01 -6.47 0.58
N LEU A 144 14.42 -6.40 -0.62
CA LEU A 144 15.09 -6.78 -1.86
C LEU A 144 16.36 -5.94 -2.10
N MET A 145 16.29 -4.63 -1.84
CA MET A 145 17.47 -3.77 -1.96
C MET A 145 18.58 -4.18 -0.98
N GLN A 146 18.23 -4.52 0.26
CA GLN A 146 19.18 -5.00 1.26
C GLN A 146 19.80 -6.34 0.85
N GLU A 147 18.97 -7.31 0.44
CA GLU A 147 19.41 -8.62 -0.07
C GLU A 147 20.39 -8.48 -1.24
N LEU A 148 20.06 -7.62 -2.22
CA LEU A 148 20.94 -7.37 -3.37
C LEU A 148 22.28 -6.73 -2.96
N HIS A 149 22.28 -5.89 -1.93
CA HIS A 149 23.48 -5.20 -1.45
C HIS A 149 24.39 -6.09 -0.60
N GLU A 150 23.80 -6.92 0.25
CA GLU A 150 24.51 -7.69 1.28
C GLU A 150 24.94 -9.07 0.75
N GLU A 151 24.06 -9.78 0.06
CA GLU A 151 24.28 -11.17 -0.38
C GLU A 151 24.62 -11.20 -1.88
N ALA A 152 23.65 -10.83 -2.72
CA ALA A 152 23.75 -11.08 -4.17
C ALA A 152 24.94 -10.37 -4.84
N ARG A 153 25.37 -9.22 -4.31
CA ARG A 153 26.55 -8.52 -4.84
C ARG A 153 27.83 -9.31 -4.59
N VAL A 154 27.99 -9.89 -3.40
CA VAL A 154 29.20 -10.63 -3.03
C VAL A 154 29.23 -11.95 -3.79
N ASP A 155 28.09 -12.64 -3.84
CA ASP A 155 27.95 -13.89 -4.59
C ASP A 155 28.23 -13.68 -6.08
N ALA A 156 27.72 -12.59 -6.66
CA ALA A 156 27.95 -12.30 -8.06
C ALA A 156 29.42 -12.00 -8.40
N GLN A 157 30.16 -11.35 -7.49
CA GLN A 157 31.60 -11.16 -7.65
C GLN A 157 32.36 -12.48 -7.61
N GLN A 158 31.96 -13.39 -6.71
CA GLN A 158 32.59 -14.71 -6.60
C GLN A 158 32.29 -15.58 -7.81
N GLU A 159 31.06 -15.52 -8.33
CA GLU A 159 30.66 -16.22 -9.54
C GLU A 159 31.47 -15.73 -10.75
N ASP A 160 31.58 -14.40 -10.94
CA ASP A 160 32.37 -13.84 -12.04
C ASP A 160 33.85 -14.30 -11.97
N VAL A 161 34.46 -14.33 -10.78
CA VAL A 161 35.82 -14.84 -10.58
C VAL A 161 35.91 -16.34 -10.87
N TRP A 162 34.89 -17.12 -10.50
CA TRP A 162 34.83 -18.54 -10.77
C TRP A 162 34.70 -18.83 -12.27
N GLU A 163 33.86 -18.08 -12.99
CA GLU A 163 33.72 -18.15 -14.44
C GLU A 163 35.04 -17.82 -15.15
N GLU A 164 35.75 -16.79 -14.70
CA GLU A 164 37.07 -16.42 -15.22
C GLU A 164 38.11 -17.55 -15.03
N GLU A 165 38.15 -18.16 -13.85
CA GLU A 165 39.08 -19.26 -13.54
C GLU A 165 38.74 -20.53 -14.35
N LEU A 166 37.44 -20.84 -14.47
CA LEU A 166 36.94 -21.95 -15.27
C LEU A 166 37.33 -21.78 -16.74
N MET A 167 37.21 -20.56 -17.27
CA MET A 167 37.65 -20.21 -18.61
C MET A 167 39.15 -20.33 -18.80
N ARG A 168 39.95 -19.93 -17.80
CA ARG A 168 41.41 -20.09 -17.83
C ARG A 168 41.81 -21.56 -17.93
N LEU A 169 41.26 -22.41 -17.05
CA LEU A 169 41.55 -23.84 -17.03
C LEU A 169 41.10 -24.57 -18.30
N ALA A 170 39.91 -24.25 -18.81
CA ALA A 170 39.41 -24.82 -20.06
C ALA A 170 40.32 -24.49 -21.25
N THR A 171 40.87 -23.27 -21.27
CA THR A 171 41.85 -22.85 -22.28
C THR A 171 43.17 -23.63 -22.16
N GLU A 172 43.65 -23.86 -20.93
CA GLU A 172 44.86 -24.66 -20.66
C GLU A 172 44.71 -26.13 -21.08
N GLU A 173 43.52 -26.72 -20.87
CA GLU A 173 43.22 -28.10 -21.24
C GLU A 173 42.80 -28.27 -22.72
N GLY A 174 42.63 -27.17 -23.46
CA GLY A 174 42.20 -27.18 -24.85
C GLY A 174 40.74 -27.60 -25.04
N VAL A 175 39.91 -27.49 -24.00
CA VAL A 175 38.49 -27.84 -24.01
C VAL A 175 37.66 -26.56 -24.21
N THR A 176 36.78 -26.55 -25.21
CA THR A 176 35.80 -25.47 -25.37
C THR A 176 34.58 -25.74 -24.49
N LEU A 177 34.32 -24.86 -23.53
CA LEU A 177 33.10 -24.88 -22.73
C LEU A 177 31.92 -24.36 -23.56
N GLU A 178 30.88 -25.18 -23.70
CA GLU A 178 29.67 -24.79 -24.41
C GLU A 178 28.88 -23.77 -23.55
N GLY A 179 28.73 -22.55 -24.05
CA GLY A 179 28.07 -21.45 -23.34
C GLY A 179 29.02 -20.37 -22.84
N TYR A 180 30.29 -20.73 -22.59
CA TYR A 180 31.32 -19.83 -22.06
C TYR A 180 32.35 -19.46 -23.14
N GLY A 181 32.61 -18.17 -23.35
CA GLY A 181 33.66 -17.68 -24.26
C GLY A 181 33.29 -17.54 -25.74
N GLY A 182 32.03 -17.80 -26.11
CA GLY A 182 31.54 -17.53 -27.45
C GLY A 182 31.20 -16.05 -27.66
N LEU A 183 31.29 -15.54 -28.91
CA LEU A 183 30.80 -14.20 -29.29
C LEU A 183 29.40 -13.89 -28.74
N ARG A 184 28.57 -14.92 -28.54
CA ARG A 184 27.21 -14.82 -28.00
C ARG A 184 27.15 -14.25 -26.58
N GLU A 185 28.13 -14.51 -25.71
CA GLU A 185 28.15 -14.07 -24.32
C GLU A 185 28.58 -12.60 -24.18
N LYS A 186 29.49 -12.16 -25.05
CA LYS A 186 29.93 -10.76 -25.19
C LYS A 186 28.77 -9.80 -25.53
N TYR A 187 27.66 -10.32 -26.05
CA TYR A 187 26.47 -9.54 -26.44
C TYR A 187 25.22 -9.79 -25.58
N ASN A 188 25.19 -10.76 -24.66
CA ASN A 188 23.92 -11.19 -24.02
C ASN A 188 23.76 -10.94 -22.51
N GLY A 189 24.76 -10.43 -21.77
CA GLY A 189 24.55 -10.26 -20.32
C GLY A 189 25.59 -9.46 -19.54
N GLY A 190 26.84 -9.36 -20.01
CA GLY A 190 27.93 -8.82 -19.19
C GLY A 190 28.18 -9.67 -17.93
N PRO A 191 29.14 -9.26 -17.07
CA PRO A 191 29.40 -9.94 -15.80
C PRO A 191 28.14 -9.98 -14.92
N TYR A 192 27.95 -11.04 -14.15
CA TYR A 192 26.82 -11.18 -13.25
C TYR A 192 26.80 -10.07 -12.20
N GLU A 193 27.96 -9.62 -11.70
CA GLU A 193 28.05 -8.47 -10.81
C GLU A 193 27.44 -7.21 -11.44
N GLN A 194 27.62 -7.03 -12.75
CA GLN A 194 27.07 -5.88 -13.47
C GLN A 194 25.54 -5.95 -13.54
N ALA A 195 24.96 -7.14 -13.74
CA ALA A 195 23.51 -7.33 -13.71
C ALA A 195 22.93 -6.99 -12.32
N VAL A 196 23.58 -7.45 -11.25
CA VAL A 196 23.19 -7.11 -9.87
C VAL A 196 23.30 -5.61 -9.60
N LYS A 197 24.38 -4.96 -10.04
CA LYS A 197 24.54 -3.49 -9.94
C LYS A 197 23.42 -2.74 -10.66
N ILE A 198 22.97 -3.21 -11.83
CA ILE A 198 21.83 -2.63 -12.56
C ILE A 198 20.54 -2.81 -11.74
N GLY A 199 20.32 -4.01 -11.18
CA GLY A 199 19.19 -4.30 -10.31
C GLY A 199 19.12 -3.38 -9.09
N ILE A 200 20.25 -3.20 -8.39
CA ILE A 200 20.38 -2.29 -7.25
C ILE A 200 20.01 -0.86 -7.65
N LYS A 201 20.59 -0.35 -8.75
CA LYS A 201 20.29 1.00 -9.24
C LYS A 201 18.81 1.18 -9.56
N TYR A 202 18.21 0.19 -10.22
CA TYR A 202 16.79 0.23 -10.57
C TYR A 202 15.89 0.27 -9.34
N VAL A 203 16.12 -0.59 -8.34
CA VAL A 203 15.34 -0.60 -7.09
C VAL A 203 15.54 0.69 -6.30
N SER A 204 16.77 1.18 -6.21
CA SER A 204 17.11 2.45 -5.56
C SER A 204 16.40 3.64 -6.21
N GLN A 205 16.43 3.72 -7.55
CA GLN A 205 15.72 4.75 -8.30
C GLN A 205 14.21 4.68 -8.04
N ARG A 206 13.61 3.49 -8.10
CA ARG A 206 12.18 3.27 -7.81
C ARG A 206 11.79 3.74 -6.40
N LEU A 207 12.62 3.43 -5.39
CA LEU A 207 12.37 3.87 -4.02
C LEU A 207 12.49 5.39 -3.86
N THR A 208 13.41 6.01 -4.59
CA THR A 208 13.60 7.47 -4.61
C THR A 208 12.42 8.17 -5.28
N GLU A 209 11.98 7.70 -6.45
CA GLU A 209 10.79 8.20 -7.13
C GLU A 209 9.53 8.08 -6.25
N GLU A 210 9.38 6.95 -5.53
CA GLU A 210 8.27 6.78 -4.59
C GLU A 210 8.35 7.78 -3.42
N LEU A 211 9.55 8.02 -2.88
CA LEU A 211 9.77 8.99 -1.80
C LEU A 211 9.40 10.41 -2.26
N GLU A 212 9.86 10.82 -3.44
CA GLU A 212 9.54 12.13 -4.01
C GLU A 212 8.02 12.29 -4.23
N ASP A 213 7.35 11.26 -4.76
CA ASP A 213 5.89 11.24 -4.91
C ASP A 213 5.17 11.39 -3.57
N MET A 214 5.62 10.69 -2.53
CA MET A 214 5.03 10.78 -1.20
C MET A 214 5.25 12.15 -0.56
N GLN A 215 6.46 12.72 -0.66
CA GLN A 215 6.74 14.06 -0.17
C GLN A 215 5.87 15.12 -0.86
N ALA A 216 5.75 15.05 -2.18
CA ALA A 216 4.92 15.97 -2.94
C ALA A 216 3.44 15.88 -2.55
N ARG A 217 2.94 14.66 -2.29
CA ARG A 217 1.58 14.47 -1.76
C ARG A 217 1.43 15.03 -0.35
N ALA A 218 2.42 14.82 0.52
CA ALA A 218 2.38 15.34 1.88
C ALA A 218 2.30 16.87 1.88
N VAL A 219 3.09 17.55 1.05
CA VAL A 219 3.04 19.02 0.88
C VAL A 219 1.64 19.45 0.43
N ALA A 220 1.09 18.83 -0.62
CA ALA A 220 -0.25 19.17 -1.09
C ALA A 220 -1.34 18.88 -0.04
N MET A 221 -1.14 17.87 0.81
CA MET A 221 -2.05 17.57 1.93
C MET A 221 -1.93 18.62 3.05
N LEU A 222 -0.74 19.13 3.33
CA LEU A 222 -0.53 20.25 4.27
C LEU A 222 -1.24 21.51 3.80
N ASP A 223 -1.13 21.85 2.51
CA ASP A 223 -1.82 23.00 1.92
C ASP A 223 -3.35 22.92 2.14
N ILE A 224 -3.92 21.71 2.03
CA ILE A 224 -5.33 21.47 2.33
C ILE A 224 -5.63 21.75 3.81
N VAL A 225 -4.79 21.27 4.72
CA VAL A 225 -5.00 21.43 6.16
C VAL A 225 -4.93 22.91 6.55
N ASP A 226 -3.97 23.65 6.01
CA ASP A 226 -3.79 25.08 6.29
C ASP A 226 -4.97 25.90 5.77
N GLU A 227 -5.44 25.60 4.56
CA GLU A 227 -6.60 26.30 3.98
C GLU A 227 -7.90 25.96 4.73
N GLU A 228 -8.11 24.69 5.10
CA GLU A 228 -9.26 24.27 5.91
C GLU A 228 -9.22 24.93 7.31
N LYS A 229 -8.04 25.09 7.90
CA LYS A 229 -7.85 25.80 9.18
C LYS A 229 -8.18 27.28 9.06
N ARG A 230 -7.68 27.95 8.01
CA ARG A 230 -7.95 29.36 7.72
C ARG A 230 -9.46 29.63 7.59
N LEU A 231 -10.16 28.77 6.83
CA LEU A 231 -11.60 28.87 6.67
C LEU A 231 -12.35 28.57 7.98
N ALA A 232 -11.93 27.54 8.73
CA ALA A 232 -12.57 27.19 10.00
C ALA A 232 -12.51 28.36 11.01
N GLU A 233 -11.38 29.08 11.07
CA GLU A 233 -11.22 30.24 11.93
C GLU A 233 -12.11 31.43 11.51
N ALA A 234 -12.24 31.68 10.21
CA ALA A 234 -13.12 32.72 9.67
C ALA A 234 -14.60 32.42 9.97
N GLU A 235 -15.01 31.18 9.75
CA GLU A 235 -16.38 30.70 10.00
C GLU A 235 -16.74 30.70 11.49
N ASP A 236 -15.79 30.35 12.37
CA ASP A 236 -16.01 30.42 13.82
C ASP A 236 -16.15 31.87 14.31
N LYS A 237 -15.37 32.81 13.77
CA LYS A 237 -15.51 34.25 14.06
C LYS A 237 -16.89 34.76 13.64
N GLU A 238 -17.35 34.42 12.44
CA GLU A 238 -18.67 34.81 11.95
C GLU A 238 -19.80 34.19 12.80
N ARG A 239 -19.69 32.91 13.13
CA ARG A 239 -20.63 32.21 14.00
C ARG A 239 -20.72 32.86 15.38
N LYS A 240 -19.58 33.22 15.99
CA LYS A 240 -19.54 33.96 17.26
C LYS A 240 -20.18 35.34 17.13
N ARG A 241 -19.97 36.06 16.02
CA ARG A 241 -20.62 37.34 15.72
C ARG A 241 -22.13 37.20 15.62
N MET A 242 -22.62 36.23 14.85
CA MET A 242 -24.06 35.94 14.72
C MET A 242 -24.69 35.56 16.05
N LYS A 243 -24.07 34.66 16.83
CA LYS A 243 -24.54 34.31 18.18
C LYS A 243 -24.54 35.49 19.16
N ARG A 244 -23.61 36.44 19.03
CA ARG A 244 -23.60 37.69 19.83
C ARG A 244 -24.74 38.61 19.40
N TRP A 245 -24.95 38.78 18.09
CA TRP A 245 -26.04 39.58 17.54
C TRP A 245 -27.41 39.02 17.95
N GLU A 246 -27.64 37.71 17.80
CA GLU A 246 -28.88 37.04 18.22
C GLU A 246 -29.15 37.22 19.72
N ARG A 247 -28.11 37.07 20.57
CA ARG A 247 -28.22 37.33 22.01
C ARG A 247 -28.60 38.77 22.30
N ASN A 248 -28.03 39.74 21.60
CA ASN A 248 -28.37 41.16 21.73
C ASN A 248 -29.80 41.46 21.28
N VAL A 249 -30.26 40.88 20.16
CA VAL A 249 -31.64 41.03 19.68
C VAL A 249 -32.63 40.41 20.67
N ARG A 250 -32.35 39.21 21.20
CA ARG A 250 -33.18 38.57 22.24
C ARG A 250 -33.24 39.40 23.52
N ARG A 251 -32.12 40.01 23.94
CA ARG A 251 -32.09 40.92 25.09
C ARG A 251 -32.96 42.16 24.88
N ARG A 252 -32.93 42.76 23.68
CA ARG A 252 -33.76 43.91 23.32
C ARG A 252 -35.25 43.57 23.22
N LYS A 253 -35.61 42.36 22.78
CA LYS A 253 -37.00 41.89 22.66
C LYS A 253 -37.60 41.37 23.97
N LYS A 254 -36.81 41.10 25.02
CA LYS A 254 -37.38 40.81 26.35
C LYS A 254 -37.97 42.11 26.91
N PRO A 255 -39.30 42.22 27.12
CA PRO A 255 -39.83 43.37 27.83
C PRO A 255 -39.15 43.40 29.21
N ARG A 256 -38.58 44.55 29.57
CA ARG A 256 -38.22 44.82 30.97
C ARG A 256 -39.50 44.58 31.76
N GLY A 257 -39.49 43.57 32.62
CA GLY A 257 -40.66 43.22 33.41
C GLY A 257 -41.22 44.47 34.07
N ARG A 258 -42.49 44.76 33.77
CA ARG A 258 -43.45 45.37 34.70
C ARG A 258 -43.28 44.65 36.05
N LYS A 259 -42.46 45.22 36.92
CA LYS A 259 -42.35 44.88 38.35
C LYS A 259 -42.07 46.14 39.17
N LYS A 260 -42.58 47.28 38.71
CA LYS A 260 -42.62 48.52 39.48
C LYS A 260 -44.03 49.14 39.58
N ASP A 261 -44.99 48.66 38.78
CA ASP A 261 -46.32 49.28 38.74
C ASP A 261 -47.36 48.56 39.62
N GLU A 262 -47.06 47.35 40.13
CA GLU A 262 -47.95 46.58 41.03
C GLU A 262 -47.68 46.86 42.53
N GLU A 263 -46.46 47.27 42.90
CA GLU A 263 -46.14 47.62 44.30
C GLU A 263 -46.63 49.04 44.66
N GLN A 264 -46.89 49.89 43.66
CA GLN A 264 -47.38 51.25 43.87
C GLN A 264 -48.93 51.33 43.85
N THR A 265 -49.61 50.42 43.14
CA THR A 265 -51.08 50.31 43.16
C THR A 265 -51.61 49.56 44.38
N ALA A 266 -50.80 48.74 45.07
CA ALA A 266 -51.17 48.10 46.33
C ALA A 266 -51.08 49.03 47.55
N LEU A 267 -50.30 50.11 47.47
CA LEU A 267 -50.18 51.10 48.56
C LEU A 267 -51.21 52.25 48.46
N ASP A 268 -51.72 52.56 47.27
CA ASP A 268 -52.76 53.59 47.11
C ASP A 268 -54.19 53.10 47.44
N ASN A 269 -54.45 51.79 47.38
CA ASN A 269 -55.78 51.23 47.65
C ASN A 269 -56.09 51.00 49.14
N HIS A 270 -55.13 51.18 50.05
CA HIS A 270 -55.35 51.00 51.49
C HIS A 270 -55.55 52.33 52.26
N GLY A 271 -55.65 53.46 51.56
CA GLY A 271 -55.82 54.80 52.14
C GLY A 271 -57.18 55.47 51.92
N GLN A 272 -58.18 54.79 51.35
CA GLN A 272 -59.48 55.39 51.01
C GLN A 272 -60.71 54.87 51.80
N GLU A 273 -60.54 54.06 52.84
CA GLU A 273 -61.66 53.55 53.68
C GLU A 273 -61.67 54.05 55.14
N GLU A 274 -61.12 55.24 55.42
CA GLU A 274 -61.40 55.94 56.70
C GLU A 274 -61.66 57.43 56.45
N GLY A 275 -62.92 57.81 56.23
CA GLY A 275 -63.32 59.21 56.22
C GLY A 275 -64.61 59.54 55.47
N ASP A 276 -65.76 59.16 56.02
CA ASP A 276 -66.99 59.98 56.13
C ASP A 276 -68.09 59.08 56.72
N SER A 277 -68.45 59.28 58.00
CA SER A 277 -69.50 60.20 58.50
C SER A 277 -70.90 59.57 58.43
#